data_AF-A0A938B8U1-F1
#
_entry.id   AF-A0A938B8U1-F1
#
_cell.length_a   1.000
_cell.length_b   1.000
_cell.length_c   1.000
_cell.angle_alpha   90.00
_cell.angle_beta   90.00
_cell.angle_gamma   90.00
#
_symmetry.space_group_name_H-M   'P 1'
#
loop_
_entity.id
_entity.type
_entity.pdbx_description
1 polymer ?
#
loop_
_entity_poly.entity_id
_entity_poly.type
_entity_poly.pdbx_seq_one_letter_code
_entity_poly.pdbx_strand_id
1 'polypeptide(L)'
;MQISNKKHPHRFSEEIRQLEVDKTNLLFYARERAAANEPIESARAFAKAARMEEEIAPLMEAEGYLQDAVISWVSAASCYHLGHNLAEALRICELVEKKPFGERYRDILQKIKIDCEKRMATPVTMTGDREHRDSPHPIRINLRPIL
;
A
#
# COMPACT_ATOMS: atom_id res chain seq x y z
N MET A 1 46.72 10.24 -14.19
CA MET A 1 45.41 10.20 -14.88
C MET A 1 44.40 9.62 -13.90
N GLN A 2 43.68 10.46 -13.15
CA GLN A 2 42.69 10.00 -12.17
C GLN A 2 41.41 9.65 -12.92
N ILE A 3 40.99 8.40 -12.82
CA ILE A 3 39.73 7.92 -13.41
C ILE A 3 38.63 8.44 -12.48
N SER A 4 37.97 9.52 -12.90
CA SER A 4 36.79 10.07 -12.26
C SER A 4 35.71 8.99 -12.26
N ASN A 5 35.54 8.35 -11.11
CA ASN A 5 34.47 7.38 -10.86
C ASN A 5 33.16 8.18 -10.84
N LYS A 6 32.54 8.34 -12.03
CA LYS A 6 31.24 8.97 -12.19
C LYS A 6 30.23 8.12 -11.41
N LYS A 7 30.01 8.45 -10.15
CA LYS A 7 28.87 7.96 -9.37
C LYS A 7 27.64 8.24 -10.22
N HIS A 8 26.99 7.19 -10.71
CA HIS A 8 25.65 7.34 -11.27
C HIS A 8 24.82 8.07 -10.22
N PRO A 9 24.24 9.25 -10.51
CA PRO A 9 23.38 9.91 -9.55
C PRO A 9 22.23 8.95 -9.25
N HIS A 10 22.09 8.54 -8.00
CA HIS A 10 20.96 7.74 -7.56
C HIS A 10 19.68 8.51 -7.89
N ARG A 11 18.69 7.81 -8.46
CA ARG A 11 17.43 8.42 -8.94
C ARG A 11 16.68 9.18 -7.85
N PHE A 12 16.81 8.75 -6.60
CA PHE A 12 16.18 9.38 -5.43
C PHE A 12 17.24 9.75 -4.39
N SER A 13 16.91 10.70 -3.52
CA SER A 13 17.71 11.00 -2.33
C SER A 13 17.96 9.77 -1.44
N GLU A 14 18.95 9.88 -0.54
CA GLU A 14 19.24 8.81 0.42
C GLU A 14 18.05 8.53 1.33
N GLU A 15 17.31 9.56 1.74
CA GLU A 15 16.14 9.44 2.61
C GLU A 15 15.03 8.61 1.96
N ILE A 16 14.63 8.97 0.73
CA ILE A 16 13.64 8.19 -0.04
C ILE A 16 14.10 6.74 -0.22
N ARG A 17 15.40 6.53 -0.52
CA ARG A 17 15.93 5.17 -0.70
C ARG A 17 15.88 4.35 0.58
N GLN A 18 16.22 4.93 1.72
CA GLN A 18 16.17 4.23 2.99
C GLN A 18 14.72 3.85 3.35
N LEU A 19 13.79 4.79 3.17
CA LEU A 19 12.36 4.53 3.36
C LEU A 19 11.83 3.43 2.43
N GLU A 20 12.24 3.43 1.16
CA GLU A 20 11.89 2.40 0.18
C GLU A 20 12.39 1.00 0.59
N VAL A 21 13.62 0.90 1.10
CA VAL A 21 14.19 -0.35 1.61
C VAL A 21 13.40 -0.85 2.81
N ASP A 22 13.18 -0.01 3.80
CA ASP A 22 12.47 -0.38 5.03
C ASP A 22 11.01 -0.77 4.77
N LYS A 23 10.34 -0.02 3.89
CA LYS A 23 9.02 -0.36 3.38
C LYS A 23 9.01 -1.72 2.69
N THR A 24 9.97 -1.98 1.80
CA THR A 24 10.05 -3.25 1.06
C THR A 24 10.20 -4.43 2.02
N ASN A 25 11.02 -4.28 3.06
CA ASN A 25 11.17 -5.27 4.12
C ASN A 25 9.84 -5.51 4.87
N LEU A 26 9.10 -4.45 5.19
CA LEU A 26 7.78 -4.56 5.82
C LEU A 26 6.75 -5.25 4.91
N LEU A 27 6.74 -4.95 3.61
CA LEU A 27 5.84 -5.59 2.65
C LEU A 27 6.15 -7.09 2.49
N PHE A 28 7.43 -7.45 2.46
CA PHE A 28 7.86 -8.84 2.44
C PHE A 28 7.38 -9.56 3.71
N TYR A 29 7.68 -9.00 4.88
CA TYR A 29 7.25 -9.54 6.16
C TYR A 29 5.71 -9.66 6.25
N ALA A 30 4.95 -8.64 5.84
CA ALA A 30 3.50 -8.66 5.85
C ALA A 30 2.92 -9.84 5.02
N ARG A 31 3.51 -10.10 3.85
CA ARG A 31 3.11 -11.20 2.96
C ARG A 31 3.46 -12.56 3.54
N GLU A 32 4.62 -12.71 4.16
CA GLU A 32 5.00 -13.94 4.86
C GLU A 32 4.03 -14.26 5.99
N ARG A 33 3.66 -13.25 6.81
CA ARG A 33 2.68 -13.42 7.89
C ARG A 33 1.29 -13.78 7.36
N ALA A 34 0.85 -13.15 6.27
CA ALA A 34 -0.40 -13.55 5.61
C ALA A 34 -0.36 -15.02 5.15
N ALA A 35 0.74 -15.44 4.52
CA ALA A 35 0.92 -16.81 4.05
C ALA A 35 0.99 -17.83 5.20
N ALA A 36 1.49 -17.41 6.37
CA ALA A 36 1.50 -18.20 7.60
C ALA A 36 0.15 -18.23 8.34
N ASN A 37 -0.90 -17.59 7.81
CA ASN A 37 -2.20 -17.38 8.48
C ASN A 37 -2.07 -16.62 9.81
N GLU A 38 -1.19 -15.61 9.85
CA GLU A 38 -1.01 -14.66 10.95
C GLU A 38 -1.60 -13.29 10.53
N PRO A 39 -2.94 -13.14 10.51
CA PRO A 39 -3.60 -11.97 9.89
C PRO A 39 -3.39 -10.68 10.68
N ILE A 40 -3.22 -10.75 12.00
CA ILE A 40 -3.01 -9.56 12.85
C ILE A 40 -1.63 -8.97 12.59
N GLU A 41 -0.60 -9.81 12.57
CA GLU A 41 0.78 -9.45 12.29
C GLU A 41 0.91 -8.92 10.86
N SER A 42 0.27 -9.59 9.90
CA SER A 42 0.22 -9.14 8.50
C SER A 42 -0.44 -7.76 8.39
N ALA A 43 -1.62 -7.57 8.98
CA ALA A 43 -2.33 -6.30 8.92
C ALA A 43 -1.54 -5.15 9.55
N ARG A 44 -0.88 -5.41 10.70
CA ARG A 44 0.01 -4.43 11.35
C ARG A 44 1.19 -4.05 10.48
N ALA A 45 1.79 -5.01 9.78
CA ALA A 45 2.91 -4.75 8.89
C ALA A 45 2.49 -3.95 7.64
N PHE A 46 1.34 -4.29 7.03
CA PHE A 46 0.77 -3.49 5.95
C PHE A 46 0.45 -2.05 6.39
N ALA A 47 -0.14 -1.86 7.56
CA ALA A 47 -0.42 -0.52 8.08
C ALA A 47 0.86 0.30 8.36
N LYS A 48 1.97 -0.34 8.74
CA LYS A 48 3.27 0.32 8.85
C LYS A 48 3.83 0.71 7.48
N ALA A 49 3.80 -0.20 6.51
CA ALA A 49 4.24 0.09 5.15
C ALA A 49 3.43 1.22 4.51
N ALA A 50 2.12 1.28 4.76
CA ALA A 50 1.26 2.37 4.28
C ALA A 50 1.72 3.75 4.77
N ARG A 51 2.08 3.87 6.05
CA ARG A 51 2.61 5.13 6.61
C ARG A 51 3.92 5.56 5.96
N MET A 52 4.80 4.60 5.64
CA MET A 52 6.05 4.91 4.94
C MET A 52 5.79 5.39 3.51
N GLU A 53 4.82 4.79 2.81
CA GLU A 53 4.41 5.29 1.49
C GLU A 53 3.83 6.72 1.54
N GLU A 54 3.06 7.05 2.59
CA GLU A 54 2.58 8.42 2.82
C GLU A 54 3.71 9.43 3.13
N GLU A 55 4.84 8.95 3.65
CA GLU A 55 6.04 9.75 3.91
C GLU A 55 6.89 9.91 2.65
N ILE A 56 7.06 8.84 1.87
CA ILE A 56 7.82 8.82 0.61
C ILE A 56 7.16 9.71 -0.44
N ALA A 57 5.83 9.63 -0.59
CA ALA A 57 5.12 10.32 -1.67
C ALA A 57 5.36 11.85 -1.71
N PRO A 58 5.21 12.62 -0.60
CA PRO A 58 5.50 14.06 -0.62
C PRO A 58 6.98 14.37 -0.85
N LEU A 59 7.92 13.51 -0.43
CA LEU A 59 9.35 13.68 -0.73
C LEU A 59 9.61 13.54 -2.24
N MET A 60 8.99 12.53 -2.89
CA MET A 60 9.06 12.37 -4.34
C MET A 60 8.41 13.54 -5.08
N GLU A 61 7.30 14.10 -4.58
CA GLU A 61 6.69 15.31 -5.16
C GLU A 61 7.64 16.50 -5.08
N ALA A 62 8.32 16.69 -3.95
CA ALA A 62 9.28 17.77 -3.75
C ALA A 62 10.51 17.66 -4.67
N GLU A 63 10.94 16.44 -4.98
CA GLU A 63 12.02 16.17 -5.95
C GLU A 63 11.57 16.20 -7.42
N GLY A 64 10.27 16.39 -7.68
CA GLY A 64 9.70 16.47 -9.03
C GLY A 64 9.32 15.12 -9.65
N TYR A 65 9.41 14.03 -8.89
CA TYR A 65 9.05 12.67 -9.31
C TYR A 65 7.54 12.39 -9.14
N LEU A 66 6.71 13.20 -9.81
CA LEU A 66 5.24 13.18 -9.64
C LEU A 66 4.59 11.83 -9.98
N GLN A 67 5.14 11.11 -10.96
CA GLN A 67 4.63 9.78 -11.33
C GLN A 67 4.96 8.73 -10.26
N ASP A 68 6.15 8.80 -9.66
CA ASP A 68 6.53 7.88 -8.58
C ASP A 68 5.77 8.21 -7.30
N ALA A 69 5.56 9.49 -7.00
CA ALA A 69 4.73 9.91 -5.88
C ALA A 69 3.29 9.37 -5.94
N VAL A 70 2.65 9.42 -7.13
CA VAL A 70 1.30 8.86 -7.26
C VAL A 70 1.29 7.34 -7.07
N ILE A 71 2.36 6.64 -7.49
CA ILE A 71 2.51 5.20 -7.25
C ILE A 71 2.59 4.93 -5.75
N SER A 72 3.39 5.71 -5.00
CA SER A 72 3.46 5.61 -3.54
C SER A 72 2.11 5.86 -2.89
N TRP A 73 1.34 6.88 -3.30
CA TRP A 73 0.00 7.09 -2.76
C TRP A 73 -0.96 5.91 -3.05
N VAL A 74 -0.95 5.35 -4.27
CA VAL A 74 -1.78 4.18 -4.61
C VAL A 74 -1.37 2.95 -3.79
N SER A 75 -0.06 2.78 -3.58
CA SER A 75 0.49 1.74 -2.72
C SER A 75 0.05 1.91 -1.26
N ALA A 76 0.04 3.15 -0.74
CA ALA A 76 -0.47 3.46 0.60
C ALA A 76 -1.95 3.05 0.76
N ALA A 77 -2.82 3.40 -0.19
CA ALA A 77 -4.22 2.98 -0.19
C ALA A 77 -4.37 1.45 -0.17
N SER A 78 -3.59 0.76 -1.00
CA SER A 78 -3.59 -0.70 -1.08
C SER A 78 -3.13 -1.33 0.24
N CYS A 79 -2.08 -0.77 0.85
CA CYS A 79 -1.56 -1.26 2.13
C CYS A 79 -2.54 -1.01 3.28
N TYR A 80 -3.22 0.14 3.33
CA TYR A 80 -4.27 0.35 4.34
C TYR A 80 -5.45 -0.60 4.15
N HIS A 81 -5.85 -0.87 2.92
CA HIS A 81 -6.92 -1.82 2.60
C HIS A 81 -6.57 -3.24 3.05
N LEU A 82 -5.36 -3.72 2.71
CA LEU A 82 -4.83 -5.00 3.17
C LEU A 82 -4.64 -5.05 4.69
N GLY A 83 -4.27 -3.92 5.29
CA GLY A 83 -4.16 -3.71 6.73
C GLY A 83 -5.49 -3.53 7.46
N HIS A 84 -6.62 -3.63 6.75
CA HIS A 84 -7.99 -3.45 7.27
C HIS A 84 -8.26 -2.08 7.89
N ASN A 85 -7.46 -1.08 7.57
CA ASN A 85 -7.72 0.32 7.90
C ASN A 85 -8.51 0.98 6.76
N LEU A 86 -9.80 0.65 6.69
CA LEU A 86 -10.66 1.01 5.55
C LEU A 86 -10.87 2.53 5.41
N ALA A 87 -10.97 3.25 6.54
CA ALA A 87 -11.15 4.69 6.54
C ALA A 87 -9.92 5.41 5.92
N GLU A 88 -8.71 5.01 6.30
CA GLU A 88 -7.49 5.57 5.70
C GLU A 88 -7.35 5.17 4.23
N ALA A 89 -7.69 3.93 3.87
CA ALA A 89 -7.68 3.52 2.46
C ALA A 89 -8.59 4.39 1.59
N LEU A 90 -9.82 4.67 2.06
CA LEU A 90 -10.77 5.56 1.38
C LEU A 90 -10.24 6.99 1.27
N ARG A 91 -9.73 7.54 2.38
CA ARG A 91 -9.14 8.89 2.42
C ARG A 91 -8.02 9.04 1.38
N ILE A 92 -7.13 8.05 1.28
CA ILE A 92 -6.06 8.08 0.28
C ILE A 92 -6.62 7.97 -1.13
N CYS A 93 -7.61 7.12 -1.39
CA CYS A 93 -8.21 7.03 -2.73
C CYS A 93 -8.80 8.37 -3.20
N GLU A 94 -9.50 9.09 -2.31
CA GLU A 94 -10.03 10.44 -2.60
C GLU A 94 -8.93 11.49 -2.79
N LEU A 95 -7.81 11.36 -2.07
CA LEU A 95 -6.64 12.21 -2.24
C LEU A 95 -6.02 12.00 -3.64
N VAL A 96 -5.80 10.74 -4.04
CA VAL A 96 -5.13 10.38 -5.30
C VAL A 96 -5.94 10.79 -6.52
N GLU A 97 -7.27 10.70 -6.47
CA GLU A 97 -8.14 11.13 -7.59
C GLU A 97 -7.95 12.60 -7.97
N LYS A 98 -7.47 13.44 -7.04
CA LYS A 98 -7.20 14.86 -7.25
C LYS A 98 -5.74 15.15 -7.64
N LYS A 99 -4.85 14.14 -7.60
CA LYS A 99 -3.42 14.28 -7.90
C LYS A 99 -3.14 14.13 -9.40
N PRO A 100 -2.06 14.75 -9.91
CA PRO A 100 -1.55 14.47 -11.25
C PRO A 100 -1.36 12.96 -11.45
N PHE A 101 -1.70 12.45 -12.63
CA PHE A 101 -1.64 11.02 -12.99
C PHE A 101 -2.57 10.08 -12.21
N GLY A 102 -3.38 10.57 -11.26
CA GLY A 102 -4.32 9.74 -10.48
C GLY A 102 -5.33 8.98 -11.34
N GLU A 103 -5.76 9.57 -12.46
CA GLU A 103 -6.66 8.92 -13.42
C GLU A 103 -6.10 7.58 -13.97
N ARG A 104 -4.78 7.45 -14.10
CA ARG A 104 -4.16 6.19 -14.57
C ARG A 104 -4.41 5.01 -13.63
N TYR A 105 -4.75 5.29 -12.37
CA TYR A 105 -4.98 4.29 -11.34
C TYR A 105 -6.45 4.20 -10.92
N ARG A 106 -7.36 4.88 -11.64
CA ARG A 106 -8.80 4.94 -11.32
C ARG A 106 -9.39 3.54 -11.09
N ASP A 107 -9.11 2.59 -11.97
CA ASP A 107 -9.65 1.23 -11.86
C ASP A 107 -9.21 0.50 -10.58
N ILE A 108 -7.98 0.75 -10.12
CA ILE A 108 -7.45 0.15 -8.89
C ILE A 108 -8.10 0.83 -7.68
N LEU A 109 -8.16 2.16 -7.69
CA LEU A 109 -8.73 2.95 -6.60
C LEU A 109 -10.23 2.68 -6.43
N GLN A 110 -10.97 2.56 -7.54
CA GLN A 110 -12.40 2.21 -7.50
C GLN A 110 -12.64 0.84 -6.89
N LYS A 111 -11.81 -0.17 -7.22
CA LYS A 111 -11.92 -1.50 -6.59
C LYS A 111 -11.70 -1.44 -5.08
N ILE A 112 -10.70 -0.68 -4.65
CA ILE A 112 -10.42 -0.48 -3.22
C ILE A 112 -11.61 0.22 -2.54
N LYS A 113 -12.12 1.31 -3.13
CA LYS A 113 -13.27 2.05 -2.60
C LYS A 113 -14.51 1.18 -2.42
N ILE A 114 -14.91 0.47 -3.48
CA ILE A 114 -16.08 -0.41 -3.46
C ILE A 114 -15.95 -1.49 -2.37
N ASP A 115 -14.77 -2.11 -2.24
CA ASP A 115 -14.56 -3.13 -1.21
C ASP A 115 -14.58 -2.53 0.21
N CYS A 116 -13.97 -1.36 0.41
CA CYS A 116 -14.01 -0.66 1.69
C CYS A 116 -15.46 -0.31 2.09
N GLU A 117 -16.21 0.30 1.18
CA GLU A 117 -17.62 0.66 1.39
C GLU A 117 -18.45 -0.57 1.73
N LYS A 118 -18.28 -1.67 0.99
CA LYS A 118 -18.99 -2.93 1.25
C LYS A 118 -18.68 -3.47 2.66
N ARG A 119 -17.41 -3.48 3.05
CA ARG A 119 -16.97 -4.01 4.36
C ARG A 119 -17.36 -3.11 5.53
N MET A 120 -17.49 -1.81 5.30
CA MET A 120 -18.00 -0.86 6.30
C MET A 120 -19.53 -0.91 6.42
N ALA A 121 -20.25 -1.19 5.32
CA ALA A 121 -21.70 -1.29 5.30
C ALA A 121 -22.23 -2.60 5.87
N THR A 122 -21.44 -3.67 5.89
CA THR A 122 -21.83 -4.92 6.57
C THR A 122 -21.78 -4.72 8.09
N PRO A 123 -22.92 -4.79 8.80
CA PRO A 123 -22.91 -4.78 10.25
C PRO A 123 -22.15 -6.01 10.74
N VAL A 124 -21.28 -5.84 11.74
CA VAL A 124 -20.72 -6.96 12.48
C VAL A 124 -21.88 -7.63 13.20
N THR A 125 -22.51 -8.62 12.58
CA THR A 125 -23.40 -9.53 13.28
C THR A 125 -22.55 -10.31 14.26
N MET A 126 -22.45 -9.79 15.49
CA MET A 126 -22.11 -10.56 16.69
C MET A 126 -23.27 -11.55 16.96
N THR A 127 -23.50 -12.48 16.03
CA THR A 127 -24.27 -13.68 16.33
C THR A 127 -23.33 -14.60 17.08
N GLY A 128 -23.48 -14.60 18.39
CA GLY A 128 -23.01 -15.68 19.23
C GLY A 128 -23.53 -17.02 18.71
N ASP A 129 -22.70 -18.02 18.95
CA ASP A 129 -22.99 -19.45 18.90
C ASP A 129 -23.13 -20.17 17.54
N ARG A 130 -22.20 -21.13 17.41
CA ARG A 130 -22.24 -22.41 16.67
C ARG A 130 -21.70 -22.46 15.23
N GLU A 131 -20.55 -23.14 15.15
CA GLU A 131 -20.18 -24.17 14.16
C GLU A 131 -20.81 -24.07 12.76
N HIS A 132 -20.10 -23.52 11.79
CA HIS A 132 -19.81 -24.27 10.56
C HIS A 132 -18.72 -23.60 9.72
N ARG A 133 -17.92 -24.48 9.11
CA ARG A 133 -16.85 -24.17 8.17
C ARG A 133 -17.44 -23.45 6.97
N ASP A 134 -16.91 -22.28 6.64
CA ASP A 134 -16.70 -21.85 5.26
C ASP A 134 -15.85 -20.57 5.29
N SER A 135 -14.53 -20.77 5.18
CA SER A 135 -13.56 -19.68 5.12
C SER A 135 -13.73 -18.92 3.80
N PRO A 136 -14.01 -17.60 3.82
CA PRO A 136 -13.97 -16.80 2.61
C PRO A 136 -12.52 -16.76 2.13
N HIS A 137 -12.27 -17.32 0.95
CA HIS A 137 -10.94 -17.30 0.35
C HIS A 137 -10.50 -15.84 0.13
N PRO A 138 -9.27 -15.46 0.52
CA PRO A 138 -8.75 -14.14 0.21
C PRO A 138 -8.62 -13.99 -1.31
N ILE A 139 -9.19 -12.92 -1.85
CA ILE A 139 -9.00 -12.51 -3.24
C ILE A 139 -7.49 -12.29 -3.44
N ARG A 140 -6.86 -13.14 -4.25
CA ARG A 140 -5.47 -12.97 -4.68
C ARG A 140 -5.38 -11.75 -5.61
N ILE A 141 -5.15 -10.57 -5.04
CA ILE A 141 -4.74 -9.40 -5.82
C ILE A 141 -3.30 -9.68 -6.27
N ASN A 142 -3.16 -10.06 -7.53
CA ASN A 142 -1.88 -10.33 -8.16
C ASN A 142 -1.18 -8.99 -8.43
N LEU A 143 -0.58 -8.40 -7.39
CA LEU A 143 0.34 -7.27 -7.52
C LEU A 143 1.61 -7.79 -8.19
N ARG A 144 1.63 -7.80 -9.53
CA ARG A 144 2.88 -7.96 -10.25
C ARG A 144 3.84 -6.86 -9.78
N PRO A 145 5.13 -7.16 -9.56
CA PRO A 145 6.11 -6.12 -9.30
C PRO A 145 6.17 -5.25 -10.56
N ILE A 146 5.85 -3.98 -10.42
CA ILE A 146 6.25 -2.97 -11.41
C ILE A 146 7.73 -2.75 -11.13
N LEU A 147 8.57 -3.56 -11.80
CA LEU A 147 9.98 -3.28 -12.01
C LEU A 147 10.12 -2.34 -13.22
#